data_AF-A0AAW1WQ70-F1
#
_entry.id   AF-A0AAW1WQ70-F1
#
_cell.length_a   1.000
_cell.length_b   1.000
_cell.length_c   1.000
_cell.angle_alpha   90.00
_cell.angle_beta   90.00
_cell.angle_gamma   90.00
#
_symmetry.space_group_name_H-M   'P 1'
#
loop_
_entity.id
_entity.type
_entity.pdbx_description
1 polymer ?
#
loop_
_entity_poly.entity_id
_entity_poly.type
_entity_poly.pdbx_seq_one_letter_code
_entity_poly.pdbx_strand_id
1 'polypeptide(L)'
;MALLPLLKQLLQELQRSTLLNLVLYANEEEVAELVNRIRKVCLGEFPINLSQMLITTSSNIMSRCILGEKFVEDGDWYGETSRRFMVQLMSFSFGDFFPCLSWIDTLIGFIARLKATFAELDGFFDQLIEEHKNGKEGEPKKKDFVDILLQLQKDAIHDFDLTRDNLKAIIQDMFVAGSVTTLNNNGMTFAVASAEYVLANLLYWFDWKLPSGDTLAEALDISEVYGITVNKKTPLYLLPVPYSP
;
A
#
# COMPACT_ATOMS: atom_id res chain seq x y z
N MET A 1 30.84 4.25 3.35
CA MET A 1 30.44 2.96 2.73
C MET A 1 29.89 1.94 3.76
N ALA A 2 29.65 2.32 5.02
CA ALA A 2 29.13 1.41 6.07
C ALA A 2 27.66 1.67 6.47
N LEU A 3 27.01 2.72 5.93
CA LEU A 3 25.62 3.05 6.26
C LEU A 3 24.62 2.06 5.63
N LEU A 4 24.88 1.58 4.42
CA LEU A 4 23.91 0.77 3.67
C LEU A 4 23.64 -0.62 4.27
N PRO A 5 24.65 -1.37 4.77
CA PRO A 5 24.41 -2.66 5.42
C PRO A 5 23.69 -2.51 6.76
N LEU A 6 24.01 -1.45 7.51
CA LEU A 6 23.46 -1.18 8.82
C LEU A 6 22.00 -0.69 8.72
N LEU A 7 21.71 0.18 7.75
CA LEU A 7 20.36 0.61 7.41
C LEU A 7 19.52 -0.58 6.92
N LYS A 8 20.09 -1.48 6.09
CA LYS A 8 19.43 -2.73 5.69
C LYS A 8 19.13 -3.64 6.89
N GLN A 9 20.07 -3.80 7.81
CA GLN A 9 19.89 -4.64 9.00
C GLN A 9 18.83 -4.07 9.95
N LEU A 10 18.81 -2.74 10.13
CA LEU A 10 17.82 -2.03 10.94
C LEU A 10 16.42 -2.09 10.30
N LEU A 11 16.34 -1.98 8.97
CA LEU A 11 15.12 -2.24 8.20
C LEU A 11 14.61 -3.67 8.40
N GLN A 12 15.52 -4.65 8.35
CA GLN A 12 15.20 -6.07 8.43
C GLN A 12 14.67 -6.45 9.83
N GLU A 13 15.21 -5.83 10.89
CA GLU A 13 14.71 -5.96 12.26
C GLU A 13 13.37 -5.24 12.46
N LEU A 14 13.19 -4.02 11.94
CA LEU A 14 11.91 -3.31 12.00
C LEU A 14 10.77 -4.11 11.33
N GLN A 15 11.09 -4.78 10.22
CA GLN A 15 10.13 -5.52 9.43
C GLN A 15 9.64 -6.81 10.10
N ARG A 16 10.38 -7.42 11.04
CA ARG A 16 10.13 -8.83 11.41
C ARG A 16 9.04 -9.05 12.46
N SER A 17 8.93 -8.20 13.47
CA SER A 17 7.98 -8.38 14.59
C SER A 17 7.05 -7.17 14.78
N THR A 18 7.59 -5.97 14.63
CA THR A 18 6.85 -4.72 14.82
C THR A 18 5.88 -4.47 13.67
N LEU A 19 6.35 -4.58 12.42
CA LEU A 19 5.49 -4.40 11.24
C LEU A 19 4.36 -5.43 11.17
N LEU A 20 4.62 -6.69 11.56
CA LEU A 20 3.60 -7.74 11.62
C LEU A 20 2.44 -7.33 12.54
N ASN A 21 2.75 -6.83 13.74
CA ASN A 21 1.73 -6.41 14.69
C ASN A 21 0.94 -5.19 14.19
N LEU A 22 1.59 -4.24 13.51
CA LEU A 22 0.91 -3.10 12.89
C LEU A 22 -0.06 -3.55 11.79
N VAL A 23 0.38 -4.50 10.95
CA VAL A 23 -0.43 -5.06 9.85
C VAL A 23 -1.61 -5.85 10.38
N LEU A 24 -1.41 -6.72 11.37
CA LEU A 24 -2.50 -7.47 11.99
C LEU A 24 -3.54 -6.54 12.62
N TYR A 25 -3.09 -5.51 13.31
CA TYR A 25 -3.98 -4.53 13.92
C TYR A 25 -4.79 -3.74 12.88
N ALA A 26 -4.14 -3.25 11.81
CA ALA A 26 -4.85 -2.55 10.74
C ALA A 26 -5.79 -3.49 9.97
N ASN A 27 -5.43 -4.77 9.80
CA ASN A 27 -6.30 -5.78 9.21
C ASN A 27 -7.61 -5.90 10.00
N GLU A 28 -7.56 -5.99 11.33
CA GLU A 28 -8.79 -6.11 12.15
C GLU A 28 -9.77 -4.96 11.90
N GLU A 29 -9.27 -3.72 11.87
CA GLU A 29 -10.11 -2.53 11.69
C GLU A 29 -10.66 -2.41 10.26
N GLU A 30 -9.79 -2.54 9.26
CA GLU A 30 -10.17 -2.35 7.85
C GLU A 30 -11.04 -3.51 7.35
N VAL A 31 -10.82 -4.74 7.83
CA VAL A 31 -11.69 -5.88 7.51
C VAL A 31 -13.04 -5.77 8.19
N ALA A 32 -13.10 -5.30 9.44
CA ALA A 32 -14.38 -5.02 10.09
C ALA A 32 -15.19 -3.97 9.31
N GLU A 33 -14.53 -2.93 8.81
CA GLU A 33 -15.17 -1.94 7.95
C GLU A 33 -15.61 -2.53 6.60
N LEU A 34 -14.78 -3.35 5.97
CA LEU A 34 -15.11 -4.05 4.73
C LEU A 34 -16.36 -4.92 4.90
N VAL A 35 -16.41 -5.75 5.94
CA VAL A 35 -17.56 -6.60 6.28
C VAL A 35 -18.81 -5.75 6.50
N ASN A 36 -18.68 -4.62 7.21
CA ASN A 36 -19.81 -3.70 7.41
C ASN A 36 -20.28 -3.04 6.12
N ARG A 37 -19.36 -2.67 5.21
CA ARG A 37 -19.71 -2.14 3.88
C ARG A 37 -20.47 -3.19 3.07
N ILE A 38 -19.96 -4.42 3.00
CA ILE A 38 -20.62 -5.53 2.28
C ILE A 38 -22.01 -5.78 2.88
N ARG A 39 -22.13 -5.86 4.21
CA ARG A 39 -23.42 -6.07 4.90
C ARG A 39 -24.46 -5.01 4.56
N LYS A 40 -24.05 -3.73 4.45
CA LYS A 40 -24.96 -2.65 4.03
C LYS A 40 -25.43 -2.83 2.58
N VAL A 41 -24.56 -3.28 1.69
CA VAL A 41 -24.88 -3.49 0.27
C VAL A 41 -25.67 -4.78 0.04
N CYS A 42 -25.52 -5.81 0.89
CA CYS A 42 -26.35 -7.03 0.87
C CYS A 42 -27.85 -6.71 0.90
N LEU A 43 -28.27 -5.60 1.52
CA LEU A 43 -29.67 -5.18 1.58
C LEU A 43 -30.25 -4.81 0.21
N GLY A 44 -29.41 -4.53 -0.79
CA GLY A 44 -29.82 -4.09 -2.12
C GLY A 44 -29.89 -5.19 -3.18
N GLU A 45 -29.44 -6.42 -2.92
CA GLU A 45 -29.35 -7.52 -3.91
C GLU A 45 -28.59 -7.17 -5.21
N PHE A 46 -27.68 -6.20 -5.18
CA PHE A 46 -26.87 -5.82 -6.36
C PHE A 46 -25.48 -6.46 -6.34
N PRO A 47 -24.94 -6.87 -7.51
CA PRO A 47 -23.57 -7.37 -7.60
C PRO A 47 -22.57 -6.31 -7.14
N ILE A 48 -21.65 -6.69 -6.26
CA ILE A 48 -20.58 -5.81 -5.77
C ILE A 48 -19.28 -6.08 -6.50
N ASN A 49 -18.51 -5.03 -6.77
CA ASN A 49 -17.16 -5.15 -7.31
C ASN A 49 -16.20 -5.53 -6.16
N LEU A 50 -16.06 -6.83 -5.91
CA LEU A 50 -15.21 -7.33 -4.83
C LEU A 50 -13.73 -7.05 -5.10
N SER A 51 -13.30 -7.07 -6.37
CA SER A 51 -11.91 -6.73 -6.73
C SER A 51 -11.54 -5.32 -6.27
N GLN A 52 -12.35 -4.32 -6.59
CA GLN A 52 -12.09 -2.95 -6.15
C GLN A 52 -12.10 -2.84 -4.62
N MET A 53 -13.08 -3.44 -3.96
CA MET A 53 -13.16 -3.39 -2.49
C MET A 53 -11.95 -4.03 -1.80
N LEU A 54 -11.42 -5.14 -2.34
CA LEU A 54 -10.21 -5.79 -1.83
C LEU A 54 -8.96 -4.93 -2.04
N ILE A 55 -8.83 -4.30 -3.22
CA ILE A 55 -7.74 -3.38 -3.53
C ILE A 55 -7.78 -2.20 -2.56
N THR A 56 -8.93 -1.53 -2.41
CA THR A 56 -9.10 -0.41 -1.48
C THR A 56 -8.77 -0.81 -0.05
N THR A 57 -9.27 -1.97 0.42
CA THR A 57 -8.99 -2.47 1.78
C THR A 57 -7.50 -2.73 1.98
N SER A 58 -6.82 -3.33 1.00
CA SER A 58 -5.37 -3.57 1.05
C SER A 58 -4.58 -2.25 1.12
N SER A 59 -4.94 -1.27 0.30
CA SER A 59 -4.32 0.07 0.33
C SER A 59 -4.57 0.77 1.67
N ASN A 60 -5.76 0.64 2.26
CA ASN A 60 -6.05 1.22 3.57
C ASN A 60 -5.25 0.57 4.70
N ILE A 61 -5.11 -0.76 4.70
CA ILE A 61 -4.28 -1.48 5.67
C ILE A 61 -2.85 -0.93 5.60
N MET A 62 -2.26 -0.91 4.40
CA MET A 62 -0.90 -0.41 4.19
C MET A 62 -0.73 1.05 4.62
N SER A 63 -1.64 1.92 4.20
CA SER A 63 -1.61 3.35 4.54
C SER A 63 -1.72 3.56 6.04
N ARG A 64 -2.62 2.85 6.72
CA ARG A 64 -2.81 2.98 8.17
C ARG A 64 -1.62 2.44 8.96
N CYS A 65 -1.02 1.33 8.52
CA CYS A 65 0.19 0.80 9.17
C CYS A 65 1.39 1.74 9.01
N ILE A 66 1.59 2.27 7.80
CA ILE A 66 2.78 3.04 7.47
C ILE A 66 2.63 4.49 7.91
N LEU A 67 1.54 5.14 7.53
CA LEU A 67 1.33 6.59 7.62
C LEU A 67 0.41 6.98 8.80
N GLY A 68 -0.26 6.03 9.43
CA GLY A 68 -1.25 6.30 10.49
C GLY A 68 -2.60 6.81 9.96
N GLU A 69 -2.73 7.02 8.64
CA GLU A 69 -3.93 7.56 7.99
C GLU A 69 -4.52 6.59 6.97
N LYS A 70 -5.82 6.72 6.68
CA LYS A 70 -6.49 5.93 5.65
C LYS A 70 -6.17 6.45 4.26
N PHE A 71 -6.05 5.52 3.31
CA PHE A 71 -5.97 5.85 1.90
C PHE A 71 -7.36 6.23 1.38
N VAL A 72 -7.50 7.41 0.78
CA VAL A 72 -8.76 7.81 0.13
C VAL A 72 -8.57 7.70 -1.37
N GLU A 73 -9.10 6.62 -1.95
CA GLU A 73 -8.91 6.30 -3.37
C GLU A 73 -9.64 7.28 -4.31
N ASP A 74 -10.70 7.95 -3.84
CA ASP A 74 -11.51 8.86 -4.66
C ASP A 74 -11.22 10.33 -4.30
N GLY A 75 -10.34 10.97 -5.09
CA GLY A 75 -10.09 12.41 -5.06
C GLY A 75 -8.91 12.89 -4.20
N ASP A 76 -8.17 12.00 -3.54
CA ASP A 76 -6.96 12.40 -2.82
C ASP A 76 -5.73 12.44 -3.75
N TRP A 77 -4.99 13.53 -3.66
CA TRP A 77 -3.83 13.82 -4.50
C TRP A 77 -2.68 12.82 -4.24
N TYR A 78 -2.61 12.24 -3.03
CA TYR A 78 -1.61 11.25 -2.66
C TYR A 78 -1.73 9.97 -3.50
N GLY A 79 -2.95 9.46 -3.68
CA GLY A 79 -3.21 8.27 -4.49
C GLY A 79 -2.80 8.46 -5.95
N GLU A 80 -3.19 9.59 -6.55
CA GLU A 80 -2.82 9.92 -7.93
C GLU A 80 -1.32 10.20 -8.10
N THR A 81 -0.68 10.82 -7.11
CA THR A 81 0.76 11.09 -7.13
C THR A 81 1.59 9.82 -6.98
N SER A 82 1.20 8.96 -6.04
CA SER A 82 1.81 7.64 -5.87
C SER A 82 1.61 6.76 -7.12
N ARG A 83 0.44 6.84 -7.76
CA ARG A 83 0.16 6.19 -9.05
C ARG A 83 1.14 6.64 -10.13
N ARG A 84 1.31 7.95 -10.30
CA ARG A 84 2.27 8.53 -11.25
C ARG A 84 3.70 8.08 -10.94
N PHE A 85 4.07 8.05 -9.67
CA PHE A 85 5.40 7.64 -9.23
C PHE A 85 5.69 6.18 -9.57
N MET A 86 4.76 5.26 -9.27
CA MET A 86 4.95 3.84 -9.56
C MET A 86 5.04 3.54 -11.07
N VAL A 87 4.20 4.20 -11.89
CA VAL A 87 4.30 4.07 -13.35
C VAL A 87 5.65 4.56 -13.86
N GLN A 88 6.18 5.65 -13.30
CA GLN A 88 7.49 6.17 -13.67
C GLN A 88 8.64 5.24 -13.22
N LEU A 89 8.55 4.64 -12.03
CA LEU A 89 9.54 3.66 -11.55
C LEU A 89 9.62 2.41 -12.44
N MET A 90 8.49 1.95 -12.97
CA MET A 90 8.41 0.79 -13.85
C MET A 90 8.57 1.12 -15.34
N SER A 91 8.61 2.41 -15.71
CA SER A 91 8.72 2.83 -17.10
C SER A 91 10.10 2.56 -17.66
N PHE A 92 10.15 2.26 -18.97
CA PHE A 92 11.41 2.14 -19.69
C PHE A 92 12.16 3.47 -19.71
N SER A 93 13.46 3.40 -19.42
CA SER A 93 14.40 4.52 -19.39
C SER A 93 15.59 4.17 -20.29
N PHE A 94 15.88 5.01 -21.28
CA PHE A 94 16.96 4.78 -22.23
C PHE A 94 18.32 4.79 -21.52
N GLY A 95 18.50 5.64 -20.51
CA GLY A 95 19.73 5.76 -19.74
C GLY A 95 20.06 4.54 -18.88
N ASP A 96 19.05 3.78 -18.43
CA ASP A 96 19.24 2.59 -17.60
C ASP A 96 19.68 1.37 -18.43
N PHE A 97 19.23 1.29 -19.69
CA PHE A 97 19.59 0.19 -20.61
C PHE A 97 20.74 0.57 -21.55
N PHE A 98 20.81 1.83 -21.96
CA PHE A 98 21.76 2.38 -22.92
C PHE A 98 22.30 3.73 -22.40
N PRO A 99 23.32 3.74 -21.51
CA PRO A 99 23.80 4.95 -20.85
C PRO A 99 24.15 6.12 -21.81
N CYS A 100 24.65 5.81 -23.01
CA CYS A 100 24.97 6.79 -24.05
C CYS A 100 23.73 7.48 -24.65
N LEU A 101 22.53 6.93 -24.46
CA LEU A 101 21.24 7.44 -24.94
C LEU A 101 20.41 8.10 -23.83
N SER A 102 20.97 8.33 -22.63
CA SER A 102 20.29 9.01 -21.51
C SER A 102 19.76 10.42 -21.83
N TRP A 103 20.33 11.09 -22.84
CA TRP A 103 19.80 12.37 -23.34
C TRP A 103 18.38 12.24 -23.91
N ILE A 104 18.00 11.06 -24.42
CA ILE A 104 16.65 10.78 -24.92
C ILE A 104 15.62 10.90 -23.78
N ASP A 105 15.94 10.40 -22.58
CA ASP A 105 15.07 10.52 -21.41
C ASP A 105 14.82 11.98 -21.00
N THR A 106 15.83 12.82 -21.23
CA THR A 106 15.71 14.27 -21.02
C THR A 106 14.80 14.89 -22.09
N LEU A 107 14.93 14.51 -23.36
CA LEU A 107 14.11 15.03 -24.46
C LEU A 107 12.65 14.62 -24.40
N ILE A 108 12.36 13.37 -24.05
CA ILE A 108 10.98 12.88 -23.89
C ILE A 108 10.34 13.38 -22.59
N GLY A 109 11.07 14.19 -21.81
CA GLY A 109 10.62 14.79 -20.56
C GLY A 109 10.48 13.79 -19.41
N PHE A 110 11.03 12.59 -19.51
CA PHE A 110 10.92 11.57 -18.47
C PHE A 110 11.57 12.04 -17.16
N ILE A 111 12.80 12.55 -17.23
CA ILE A 111 13.52 13.06 -16.05
C ILE A 111 12.78 14.24 -15.40
N ALA A 112 12.20 15.14 -16.22
CA ALA A 112 11.45 16.30 -15.71
C ALA A 112 10.17 15.86 -14.99
N ARG A 113 9.42 14.91 -15.57
CA ARG A 113 8.22 14.33 -14.93
C ARG A 113 8.56 13.60 -13.63
N LEU A 114 9.63 12.80 -13.65
CA LEU A 114 10.10 12.08 -12.46
C LEU A 114 10.47 13.04 -11.33
N LYS A 115 11.23 14.11 -11.63
CA LYS A 115 11.58 15.15 -10.65
C LYS A 115 10.36 15.88 -10.09
N ALA A 116 9.38 16.20 -10.93
CA ALA A 116 8.13 16.83 -10.48
C ALA A 116 7.37 15.92 -9.50
N THR A 117 7.24 14.64 -9.83
CA THR A 117 6.60 13.65 -8.95
C THR A 117 7.37 13.45 -7.65
N PHE A 118 8.71 13.40 -7.68
CA PHE A 118 9.52 13.37 -6.45
C PHE A 118 9.31 14.61 -5.59
N ALA A 119 9.21 15.81 -6.16
CA ALA A 119 8.99 17.03 -5.39
C ALA A 119 7.61 17.04 -4.71
N GLU A 120 6.58 16.51 -5.37
CA GLU A 120 5.25 16.34 -4.78
C GLU A 120 5.27 15.34 -3.62
N LEU A 121 5.93 14.19 -3.79
CA LEU A 121 6.11 13.19 -2.72
C LEU A 121 6.96 13.72 -1.56
N ASP A 122 8.01 14.48 -1.85
CA ASP A 122 8.88 15.07 -0.84
C ASP A 122 8.10 16.03 0.08
N GLY A 123 7.26 16.88 -0.52
CA GLY A 123 6.35 17.78 0.21
C GLY A 123 5.30 17.03 1.03
N PHE A 124 4.74 15.94 0.50
CA PHE A 124 3.83 15.06 1.24
C PHE A 124 4.50 14.52 2.51
N PHE A 125 5.66 13.88 2.37
CA PHE A 125 6.33 13.27 3.52
C PHE A 125 6.82 14.31 4.52
N ASP A 126 7.19 15.51 4.06
CA ASP A 126 7.51 16.60 4.98
C ASP A 126 6.32 16.98 5.85
N GLN A 127 5.15 17.16 5.24
CA GLN A 127 3.93 17.45 5.97
C GLN A 127 3.60 16.31 6.95
N LEU A 128 3.60 15.07 6.48
CA LEU A 128 3.33 13.88 7.29
C LEU A 128 4.26 13.79 8.50
N ILE A 129 5.57 13.97 8.29
CA ILE A 129 6.57 13.91 9.36
C ILE A 129 6.35 15.03 10.37
N GLU A 130 6.03 16.26 9.91
CA GLU A 130 5.72 17.36 10.83
C GLU A 130 4.44 17.12 11.62
N GLU A 131 3.40 16.57 11.02
CA GLU A 131 2.16 16.20 11.70
C GLU A 131 2.40 15.14 12.79
N HIS A 132 3.24 14.14 12.53
CA HIS A 132 3.62 13.12 13.51
C HIS A 132 4.54 13.68 14.61
N LYS A 133 5.44 14.62 14.28
CA LYS A 133 6.28 15.30 15.28
C LYS A 133 5.47 16.22 16.21
N ASN A 134 4.48 16.91 15.66
CA ASN A 134 3.64 17.87 16.36
C ASN A 134 2.36 17.22 16.94
N GLY A 135 2.23 15.90 16.82
CA GLY A 135 1.09 15.12 17.28
C GLY A 135 0.75 15.35 18.74
N LYS A 136 -0.55 15.51 19.02
CA LYS A 136 -1.13 16.01 20.28
C LYS A 136 -0.63 15.20 21.50
N GLU A 137 0.13 15.85 22.37
CA GLU A 137 0.32 15.41 23.75
C GLU A 137 -1.06 15.26 24.41
N GLY A 138 -1.49 14.03 24.69
CA GLY A 138 -2.65 13.78 25.56
C GLY A 138 -3.65 12.71 25.13
N GLU A 139 -3.61 12.18 23.90
CA GLU A 139 -4.40 10.99 23.55
C GLU A 139 -3.51 9.75 23.39
N PRO A 140 -3.96 8.56 23.82
CA PRO A 140 -3.30 7.30 23.50
C PRO A 140 -3.47 7.01 22.00
N LYS A 141 -2.77 7.76 21.14
CA LYS A 141 -2.64 7.43 19.72
C LYS A 141 -1.84 6.14 19.61
N LYS A 142 -2.38 5.16 18.89
CA LYS A 142 -1.64 3.93 18.60
C LYS A 142 -0.49 4.27 17.66
N LYS A 143 0.71 3.81 18.01
CA LYS A 143 1.94 4.07 17.26
C LYS A 143 1.84 3.46 15.86
N ASP A 144 2.07 4.27 14.84
CA ASP A 144 2.25 3.84 13.46
C ASP A 144 3.75 3.70 13.11
N PHE A 145 4.07 3.32 11.89
CA PHE A 145 5.46 3.15 11.46
C PHE A 145 6.25 4.47 11.48
N VAL A 146 5.64 5.61 11.12
CA VAL A 146 6.31 6.92 11.21
C VAL A 146 6.66 7.26 12.65
N ASP A 147 5.74 7.03 13.60
CA ASP A 147 6.00 7.23 15.04
C ASP A 147 7.19 6.40 15.54
N ILE A 148 7.32 5.18 15.04
CA ILE A 148 8.41 4.26 15.39
C ILE A 148 9.73 4.75 14.81
N LEU A 149 9.73 5.17 13.55
CA LEU A 149 10.93 5.74 12.92
C LEU A 149 11.38 7.05 13.62
N LEU A 150 10.44 7.90 14.04
CA LEU A 150 10.74 9.11 14.79
C LEU A 150 11.28 8.82 16.19
N GLN A 151 10.78 7.77 16.85
CA GLN A 151 11.35 7.29 18.12
C GLN A 151 12.78 6.77 17.94
N LEU A 152 13.01 5.97 16.90
CA LEU A 152 14.34 5.48 16.56
C LEU A 152 15.29 6.62 16.21
N GLN A 153 14.83 7.66 15.52
CA GLN A 153 15.63 8.86 15.26
C GLN A 153 16.06 9.55 16.57
N LYS A 154 15.17 9.61 17.58
CA LYS A 154 15.48 10.19 18.90
C LYS A 154 16.44 9.30 19.71
N ASP A 155 16.30 7.99 19.61
CA ASP A 155 17.12 7.02 20.36
C ASP A 155 18.51 6.80 19.70
N ALA A 156 18.60 6.91 18.37
CA ALA A 156 19.81 6.68 17.58
C ALA A 156 20.86 7.81 17.64
N ILE A 157 20.60 8.88 18.41
CA ILE A 157 21.52 10.02 18.65
C ILE A 157 22.91 9.56 19.14
N HIS A 158 23.07 8.30 19.60
CA HIS A 158 24.35 7.78 20.08
C HIS A 158 25.19 6.94 19.09
N ASP A 159 24.69 6.54 17.89
CA ASP A 159 25.51 5.68 16.98
C ASP A 159 25.26 5.88 15.46
N PHE A 160 24.16 6.52 15.03
CA PHE A 160 23.86 6.71 13.59
C PHE A 160 22.95 7.93 13.32
N ASP A 161 23.35 8.81 12.41
CA ASP A 161 22.57 10.01 12.06
C ASP A 161 21.46 9.66 11.04
N LEU A 162 20.28 9.29 11.54
CA LEU A 162 19.10 9.03 10.72
C LEU A 162 18.53 10.38 10.23
N THR A 163 19.00 10.85 9.09
CA THR A 163 18.56 12.12 8.50
C THR A 163 17.09 12.11 8.07
N ARG A 164 16.50 13.30 7.89
CA ARG A 164 15.14 13.46 7.38
C ARG A 164 14.94 12.79 6.02
N ASP A 165 15.92 12.90 5.13
CA ASP A 165 15.86 12.27 3.80
C ASP A 165 15.90 10.75 3.89
N ASN A 166 16.64 10.20 4.86
CA ASN A 166 16.62 8.76 5.14
C ASN A 166 15.24 8.30 5.62
N LEU A 167 14.57 9.08 6.47
CA LEU A 167 13.20 8.78 6.91
C LEU A 167 12.22 8.74 5.73
N LYS A 168 12.23 9.79 4.88
CA LYS A 168 11.38 9.87 3.68
C LYS A 168 11.61 8.67 2.76
N ALA A 169 12.88 8.33 2.52
CA ALA A 169 13.24 7.19 1.69
C ALA A 169 12.73 5.85 2.26
N ILE A 170 12.84 5.64 3.57
CA ILE A 170 12.35 4.42 4.23
C ILE A 170 10.82 4.33 4.17
N ILE A 171 10.11 5.43 4.44
CA ILE A 171 8.63 5.47 4.35
C ILE A 171 8.18 5.17 2.92
N GLN A 172 8.80 5.81 1.93
CA GLN A 172 8.52 5.57 0.52
C GLN A 172 8.82 4.11 0.11
N ASP A 173 9.95 3.55 0.55
CA ASP A 173 10.32 2.15 0.28
C ASP A 173 9.29 1.17 0.84
N MET A 174 8.79 1.41 2.06
CA MET A 174 7.74 0.57 2.65
C MET A 174 6.42 0.66 1.87
N PHE A 175 6.05 1.85 1.37
CA PHE A 175 4.82 2.03 0.59
C PHE A 175 4.91 1.35 -0.79
N VAL A 176 6.04 1.50 -1.47
CA VAL A 176 6.30 0.85 -2.77
C VAL A 176 6.39 -0.66 -2.61
N ALA A 177 7.06 -1.14 -1.57
CA ALA A 177 7.14 -2.57 -1.25
C ALA A 177 5.78 -3.18 -0.90
N GLY A 178 4.85 -2.40 -0.34
CA GLY A 178 3.47 -2.83 -0.10
C GLY A 178 2.62 -2.91 -1.37
N SER A 179 2.94 -2.09 -2.39
CA SER A 179 2.18 -2.00 -3.65
C SER A 179 2.62 -3.03 -4.72
N VAL A 180 3.88 -3.48 -4.67
CA VAL A 180 4.45 -4.48 -5.58
C VAL A 180 4.60 -5.81 -4.83
N THR A 181 3.67 -6.73 -5.00
CA THR A 181 3.84 -8.07 -4.43
C THR A 181 4.78 -8.93 -5.30
N THR A 182 5.56 -9.78 -4.60
CA THR A 182 6.55 -10.76 -5.09
C THR A 182 7.86 -10.19 -5.65
N LEU A 183 8.89 -10.05 -4.79
CA LEU A 183 10.28 -10.41 -5.11
C LEU A 183 11.28 -10.28 -3.94
N ASN A 184 10.86 -9.84 -2.74
CA ASN A 184 11.66 -9.99 -1.52
C ASN A 184 10.97 -10.96 -0.54
N ASN A 185 11.75 -11.85 0.08
CA ASN A 185 11.28 -12.99 0.86
C ASN A 185 10.43 -12.63 2.12
N ASN A 186 10.34 -11.33 2.47
CA ASN A 186 9.72 -10.87 3.71
C ASN A 186 8.36 -10.19 3.49
N GLY A 187 8.12 -9.50 2.36
CA GLY A 187 6.81 -8.91 2.06
C GLY A 187 5.75 -9.96 1.73
N MET A 188 6.17 -11.11 1.18
CA MET A 188 5.29 -12.21 0.81
C MET A 188 4.54 -12.81 2.01
N THR A 189 5.18 -12.97 3.17
CA THR A 189 4.52 -13.56 4.35
C THR A 189 3.43 -12.67 4.92
N PHE A 190 3.61 -11.35 4.89
CA PHE A 190 2.61 -10.40 5.39
C PHE A 190 1.43 -10.27 4.43
N ALA A 191 1.70 -10.18 3.13
CA ALA A 191 0.66 -10.13 2.12
C ALA A 191 -0.21 -11.40 2.13
N VAL A 192 0.40 -12.58 2.24
CA VAL A 192 -0.32 -13.85 2.33
C VAL A 192 -1.14 -13.93 3.62
N ALA A 193 -0.59 -13.59 4.79
CA ALA A 193 -1.33 -13.63 6.05
C ALA A 193 -2.50 -12.63 6.09
N SER A 194 -2.31 -11.43 5.54
CA SER A 194 -3.38 -10.43 5.40
C SER A 194 -4.48 -10.94 4.44
N ALA A 195 -4.09 -11.50 3.29
CA ALA A 195 -5.04 -12.08 2.34
C ALA A 195 -5.83 -13.24 2.96
N GLU A 196 -5.17 -14.16 3.67
CA GLU A 196 -5.83 -15.26 4.39
C GLU A 196 -6.82 -14.75 5.43
N TYR A 197 -6.44 -13.74 6.21
CA TYR A 197 -7.31 -13.13 7.23
C TYR A 197 -8.55 -12.46 6.61
N VAL A 198 -8.36 -11.69 5.52
CA VAL A 198 -9.45 -11.05 4.78
C VAL A 198 -10.38 -12.12 4.21
N LEU A 199 -9.83 -13.13 3.52
CA LEU A 199 -10.61 -14.22 2.93
C LEU A 199 -11.37 -15.01 3.99
N ALA A 200 -10.75 -15.31 5.14
CA ALA A 200 -11.41 -16.02 6.23
C ALA A 200 -12.63 -15.25 6.76
N ASN A 201 -12.51 -13.94 6.95
CA ASN A 201 -13.64 -13.11 7.35
C ASN A 201 -14.73 -13.04 6.28
N LEU A 202 -14.36 -12.91 5.00
CA LEU A 202 -15.33 -12.87 3.90
C LEU A 202 -16.10 -14.18 3.76
N LEU A 203 -15.44 -15.32 3.95
CA LEU A 203 -16.05 -16.66 3.90
C LEU A 203 -16.85 -16.99 5.17
N TYR A 204 -16.44 -16.45 6.33
CA TYR A 204 -17.15 -16.66 7.58
C TYR A 204 -18.49 -15.92 7.62
N TRP A 205 -18.54 -14.69 7.08
CA TRP A 205 -19.71 -13.83 7.16
C TRP A 205 -20.65 -13.92 5.94
N PHE A 206 -20.18 -14.39 4.79
CA PHE A 206 -20.94 -14.35 3.55
C PHE A 206 -20.76 -15.61 2.67
N ASP A 207 -21.87 -16.06 2.13
CA ASP A 207 -21.91 -16.91 0.94
C ASP A 207 -21.87 -16.03 -0.33
N TRP A 208 -21.28 -16.55 -1.41
CA TRP A 208 -21.03 -15.78 -2.62
C TRP A 208 -21.72 -16.43 -3.82
N LYS A 209 -22.58 -15.68 -4.50
CA LYS A 209 -23.23 -16.10 -5.75
C LYS A 209 -22.67 -15.33 -6.93
N LEU A 210 -22.52 -16.02 -8.06
CA LEU A 210 -22.17 -15.39 -9.33
C LEU A 210 -23.42 -14.72 -9.94
N PRO A 211 -23.29 -13.53 -10.54
CA PRO A 211 -24.38 -12.93 -11.31
C PRO A 211 -24.73 -13.83 -12.50
N SER A 212 -26.02 -14.08 -12.71
CA SER A 212 -26.52 -14.97 -13.78
C SER A 212 -26.50 -14.25 -15.14
N GLY A 213 -25.97 -14.90 -16.19
CA GLY A 213 -25.95 -14.37 -17.58
C GLY A 213 -24.59 -14.49 -18.29
N ASP A 214 -24.40 -13.73 -19.38
CA ASP A 214 -23.13 -13.60 -20.12
C ASP A 214 -21.94 -13.17 -19.22
N THR A 215 -22.24 -12.57 -18.07
CA THR A 215 -21.30 -12.21 -16.99
C THR A 215 -20.56 -13.39 -16.38
N LEU A 216 -21.03 -14.65 -16.55
CA LEU A 216 -20.35 -15.83 -16.00
C LEU A 216 -19.03 -16.10 -16.72
N ALA A 217 -19.00 -15.96 -18.06
CA ALA A 217 -17.79 -16.13 -18.85
C ALA A 217 -16.75 -15.04 -18.52
N GLU A 218 -17.21 -13.82 -18.29
CA GLU A 218 -16.40 -12.68 -17.84
C GLU A 218 -15.88 -12.84 -16.40
N ALA A 219 -16.70 -13.38 -15.49
CA ALA A 219 -16.29 -13.69 -14.12
C ALA A 219 -15.23 -14.80 -14.04
N LEU A 220 -15.22 -15.72 -15.01
CA LEU A 220 -14.23 -16.80 -15.13
C LEU A 220 -12.98 -16.40 -15.94
N ASP A 221 -13.00 -15.26 -16.63
CA ASP A 221 -11.82 -14.75 -17.35
C ASP A 221 -10.72 -14.32 -16.37
N ILE A 222 -9.66 -15.12 -16.28
CA ILE A 222 -8.49 -14.87 -15.44
C ILE A 222 -7.39 -14.08 -16.16
N SER A 223 -7.66 -13.56 -17.37
CA SER A 223 -6.69 -12.74 -18.07
C SER A 223 -6.31 -11.51 -17.24
N GLU A 224 -5.04 -11.13 -17.32
CA GLU A 224 -4.48 -10.06 -16.50
C GLU A 224 -4.37 -8.77 -17.31
N VAL A 225 -4.58 -7.64 -16.65
CA VAL A 225 -4.13 -6.34 -17.14
C VAL A 225 -2.91 -5.96 -16.33
N TYR A 226 -1.79 -5.81 -17.04
CA TYR A 226 -0.56 -5.32 -16.45
C TYR A 226 -0.68 -3.82 -16.18
N GLY A 227 -0.86 -3.47 -14.91
CA GLY A 227 -0.82 -2.11 -14.38
C GLY A 227 0.15 -2.02 -13.19
N ILE A 228 -0.07 -1.07 -12.28
CA ILE A 228 0.73 -0.93 -11.04
C ILE A 228 0.61 -2.16 -10.14
N THR A 229 -0.58 -2.75 -10.12
CA THR A 229 -0.86 -4.06 -9.52
C THR A 229 -1.39 -4.95 -10.63
N VAL A 230 -1.01 -6.23 -10.62
CA VAL A 230 -1.58 -7.23 -11.52
C VAL A 230 -3.02 -7.46 -11.09
N ASN A 231 -3.96 -6.99 -11.91
CA ASN A 231 -5.38 -7.11 -11.63
C ASN A 231 -6.05 -7.92 -12.73
N LYS A 232 -7.10 -8.66 -12.37
CA LYS A 232 -7.94 -9.36 -13.34
C LYS A 232 -8.52 -8.34 -14.32
N LYS A 233 -8.46 -8.66 -15.61
CA LYS A 233 -8.95 -7.81 -16.70
C LYS A 233 -10.42 -7.42 -16.52
N THR A 234 -11.20 -8.37 -15.99
CA THR A 234 -12.61 -8.15 -15.66
C THR A 234 -12.77 -8.18 -14.14
N PRO A 235 -13.21 -7.09 -13.49
CA PRO A 235 -13.36 -7.07 -12.04
C PRO A 235 -14.29 -8.18 -11.55
N LEU A 236 -14.00 -8.74 -10.37
CA LEU A 236 -14.80 -9.80 -9.79
C LEU A 236 -16.10 -9.22 -9.20
N TYR A 237 -17.20 -9.36 -9.93
CA TYR A 237 -18.53 -9.02 -9.45
C TYR A 237 -19.21 -10.22 -8.80
N LEU A 238 -19.61 -10.08 -7.54
CA LEU A 238 -20.28 -11.13 -6.78
C LEU A 238 -21.50 -10.61 -6.03
N LEU A 239 -22.47 -11.48 -5.79
CA LEU A 239 -23.63 -11.23 -4.94
C LEU A 239 -23.36 -11.79 -3.54
N PRO A 240 -23.17 -10.95 -2.51
CA PRO A 240 -22.95 -11.39 -1.14
C PRO A 240 -24.27 -11.77 -0.46
N VAL A 241 -24.34 -12.98 0.06
CA VAL A 241 -25.49 -13.49 0.84
C VAL A 241 -25.02 -13.64 2.29
N PRO A 242 -25.65 -12.97 3.28
CA PRO A 242 -25.26 -13.12 4.67
C PRO A 242 -25.33 -14.58 5.11
N TYR A 243 -24.22 -15.11 5.60
CA TYR A 243 -24.18 -16.45 6.16
C TYR A 243 -24.77 -16.40 7.57
N SER A 244 -25.86 -17.14 7.80
CA SER A 244 -26.41 -17.40 9.13
C SER A 244 -26.15 -18.87 9.44
N PRO A 245 -25.28 -19.21 10.40
CA PRO A 245 -25.10 -20.59 10.83
C PRO A 245 -26.39 -21.18 11.43
#